data_AF-A0A950EJZ1-F1
#
_entry.id   AF-A0A950EJZ1-F1
#
_cell.length_a   1.000
_cell.length_b   1.000
_cell.length_c   1.000
_cell.angle_alpha   90.00
_cell.angle_beta   90.00
_cell.angle_gamma   90.00
#
_symmetry.space_group_name_H-M   'P 1'
#
loop_
_entity.id
_entity.type
_entity.pdbx_description
1 polymer ?
#
loop_
_entity_poly.entity_id
_entity_poly.type
_entity_poly.pdbx_seq_one_letter_code
_entity_poly.pdbx_strand_id
1 'polypeptide(L)' 'DELEEPFGLEANDLALDTICRSIEISLSQSLGDPQLPAPLKPVDYLLT' A
#
# COMPACT_ATOMS: atom_id res chain seq x y z
N ASP A 1 20.53 -5.90 9.61
CA ASP A 1 19.69 -7.00 10.10
C ASP A 1 18.22 -6.76 9.78
N GLU A 2 17.64 -5.60 10.13
CA GLU A 2 16.21 -5.27 9.85
C GLU A 2 15.80 -5.14 8.36
N LEU A 3 16.67 -5.43 7.39
CA LEU A 3 16.33 -5.43 5.96
C LEU A 3 16.31 -6.84 5.36
N GLU A 4 16.59 -7.88 6.15
CA GLU A 4 16.65 -9.26 5.67
C GLU A 4 15.25 -9.87 5.46
N GLU A 5 14.24 -9.38 6.19
CA GLU A 5 12.84 -9.84 6.07
C GLU A 5 11.87 -8.68 5.77
N PRO A 6 11.94 -8.05 4.58
CA PRO A 6 11.23 -6.80 4.28
C PRO A 6 9.70 -6.95 4.13
N PHE A 7 9.15 -8.14 4.32
CA PHE A 7 7.73 -8.46 4.16
C PHE A 7 7.03 -8.70 5.50
N GLY A 8 7.64 -8.29 6.61
CA GLY A 8 7.02 -8.29 7.92
C GLY A 8 6.05 -7.12 8.12
N LEU A 9 5.79 -6.80 9.39
CA LEU A 9 4.91 -5.70 9.82
C LEU A 9 5.64 -4.69 10.69
N GLU A 10 6.98 -4.73 10.71
CA GLU A 10 7.79 -3.78 11.43
C GLU A 10 7.82 -2.43 10.70
N ALA A 11 8.18 -1.36 11.41
CA ALA A 11 8.13 0.00 10.86
C ALA A 11 9.07 0.21 9.66
N ASN A 12 10.13 -0.59 9.56
CA ASN A 12 11.11 -0.55 8.47
C ASN A 12 10.79 -1.54 7.34
N ASP A 13 9.72 -2.33 7.49
CA ASP A 13 9.27 -3.25 6.46
C ASP A 13 8.52 -2.51 5.34
N LEU A 14 8.32 -3.23 4.23
CA LEU A 14 7.63 -2.67 3.08
C LEU A 14 6.15 -2.46 3.39
N ALA A 15 5.64 -1.29 3.00
CA ALA A 15 4.23 -0.93 3.02
C ALA A 15 3.41 -1.70 1.96
N LEU A 16 3.34 -3.03 2.09
CA LEU A 16 2.72 -3.93 1.11
C LEU A 16 1.25 -3.58 0.85
N ASP A 17 0.51 -3.21 1.89
CA ASP A 17 -0.90 -2.81 1.77
C ASP A 17 -1.07 -1.56 0.90
N THR A 18 -0.14 -0.60 1.00
CA THR A 18 -0.14 0.59 0.15
C THR A 18 0.19 0.24 -1.30
N ILE A 19 1.16 -0.65 -1.52
CA ILE A 19 1.52 -1.11 -2.86
C ILE A 19 0.30 -1.80 -3.50
N CYS A 20 -0.36 -2.69 -2.77
CA CYS A 20 -1.58 -3.36 -3.21
C CYS A 20 -2.70 -2.36 -3.51
N ARG A 21 -2.96 -1.39 -2.61
CA ARG A 21 -3.95 -0.33 -2.83
C ARG A 21 -3.64 0.49 -4.09
N SER A 22 -2.37 0.81 -4.33
CA SER A 22 -1.96 1.60 -5.49
C SER A 22 -2.17 0.83 -6.80
N ILE A 23 -1.87 -0.47 -6.80
CA ILE A 23 -2.14 -1.36 -7.94
C ILE A 23 -3.64 -1.45 -8.20
N GLU A 24 -4.45 -1.64 -7.16
CA GLU A 24 -5.91 -1.67 -7.26
C GLU A 24 -6.46 -0.39 -7.89
N ILE A 25 -6.04 0.79 -7.41
CA ILE A 25 -6.43 2.08 -7.97
C ILE A 25 -6.06 2.18 -9.46
N SER A 26 -4.81 1.83 -9.82
CA SER A 26 -4.33 1.93 -11.21
C SER A 26 -5.10 1.01 -12.15
N LEU A 27 -5.47 -0.19 -11.69
CA LEU A 27 -6.28 -1.13 -12.46
C LEU A 27 -7.71 -0.62 -12.62
N SER A 28 -8.35 -0.18 -11.54
CA SER A 28 -9.70 0.40 -11.59
C SER A 28 -9.77 1.63 -12.48
N GLN A 29 -8.75 2.50 -12.45
CA GLN A 29 -8.62 3.65 -13.36
C GLN A 29 -8.52 3.22 -14.82
N SER A 30 -7.74 2.18 -15.11
CA SER A 30 -7.58 1.65 -16.47
C SER A 30 -8.87 1.04 -17.02
N LEU A 31 -9.72 0.51 -16.14
CA LEU A 31 -11.03 -0.03 -16.47
C LEU A 31 -12.14 1.04 -16.53
N GLY A 32 -11.84 2.28 -16.12
CA GLY A 32 -12.82 3.36 -16.07
C GLY A 32 -13.85 3.21 -14.96
N ASP A 33 -13.50 2.52 -13.87
CA ASP A 33 -14.39 2.31 -12.73
C ASP A 33 -14.68 3.66 -12.04
N PRO A 34 -15.97 4.07 -11.91
CA PRO A 34 -16.32 5.30 -11.21
C PRO A 34 -16.07 5.24 -9.70
N GLN A 35 -15.91 4.05 -9.12
CA GLN A 35 -15.64 3.86 -7.69
C GLN A 35 -14.18 3.48 -7.47
N LEU A 36 -13.31 4.49 -7.46
CA LEU A 36 -11.90 4.30 -7.12
C LEU A 36 -11.73 4.21 -5.59
N PRO A 37 -11.04 3.18 -5.08
CA PRO A 37 -10.69 3.13 -3.68
C PRO A 37 -9.76 4.31 -3.34
N ALA A 38 -9.91 4.87 -2.15
CA ALA A 38 -9.05 5.97 -1.70
C ALA A 38 -7.63 5.45 -1.37
N PRO A 39 -6.58 6.25 -1.62
CA PRO A 39 -5.24 5.93 -1.14
C PRO A 39 -5.22 5.77 0.39
N LEU A 40 -4.42 4.81 0.88
CA LEU A 40 -4.19 4.65 2.32
C LEU A 40 -3.49 5.90 2.87
N LYS A 41 -3.83 6.26 4.10
CA LYS A 41 -3.22 7.39 4.81
C LYS A 41 -2.30 6.86 5.89
N PRO A 42 -1.15 7.51 6.14
CA PRO A 42 -0.28 7.09 7.21
C PRO A 42 -0.93 7.31 8.57
N VAL A 43 -0.75 6.35 9.46
CA VAL A 43 -1.11 6.42 10.88
C VAL A 43 0.19 6.24 11.66
N ASP A 44 0.54 7.20 12.51
CA ASP A 44 1.78 7.17 13.31
C ASP A 44 3.05 6.91 12.47
N TYR A 45 3.13 7.56 11.30
CA TYR A 45 4.22 7.42 10.32
C TYR A 45 4.32 6.05 9.62
N LEU A 46 3.42 5.10 9.91
CA LEU A 46 3.31 3.83 9.21
C LEU A 46 2.20 3.85 8.16
N LEU A 47 2.44 3.15 7.04
CA LEU A 47 1.56 3.09 5.88
C LEU A 47 1.14 1.63 5.65
N THR A 48 0.09 1.21 6.35
CA THR A 48 -0.48 -0.16 6.36
C THR A 48 -1.97 -0.12 6.05
#